data_AF-A0A4R1ATV9-F1
#
_entry.id   AF-A0A4R1ATV9-F1
#
_cell.length_a   1.000
_cell.length_b   1.000
_cell.length_c   1.000
_cell.angle_alpha   90.00
_cell.angle_beta   90.00
_cell.angle_gamma   90.00
#
_symmetry.space_group_name_H-M   'P 1'
#
loop_
_entity.id
_entity.type
_entity.pdbx_description
1 polymer ?
#
loop_
_entity_poly.entity_id
_entity_poly.type
_entity_poly.pdbx_seq_one_letter_code
_entity_poly.pdbx_strand_id
1 'polypeptide(L)' 'MKTVHLQVQDIKGEVIEEGKIELANSDMLVLQAPKEMSTKQLRHIYDLAKATLESPENNVLIVPKDIEIKVLKAK' A
#
# COMPACT_ATOMS: atom_id res chain seq x y z
N MET A 1 6.59 13.78 8.28
CA MET A 1 6.61 13.46 6.84
C MET A 1 7.38 12.16 6.68
N LYS A 2 6.75 11.15 6.06
CA LYS A 2 7.29 9.80 5.88
C LYS A 2 7.29 9.49 4.40
N THR A 3 8.41 8.97 3.89
CA THR A 3 8.49 8.46 2.51
C THR A 3 8.23 6.96 2.54
N VAL A 4 7.21 6.52 1.82
CA VAL A 4 6.87 5.11 1.63
C VAL A 4 7.27 4.73 0.22
N HIS A 5 8.13 3.73 0.10
CA HIS A 5 8.46 3.06 -1.14
C HIS A 5 7.32 2.11 -1.48
N LEU A 6 6.71 2.28 -2.64
CA LEU A 6 5.68 1.39 -3.14
C LEU A 6 6.33 0.36 -4.05
N GLN A 7 6.00 -0.92 -3.85
CA GLN A 7 6.31 -1.99 -4.80
C GLN A 7 5.03 -2.71 -5.16
N VAL A 8 4.76 -2.78 -6.46
CA VAL A 8 3.65 -3.53 -7.00
C VAL A 8 4.17 -4.88 -7.46
N GLN A 9 3.57 -5.94 -6.94
CA GLN A 9 3.92 -7.32 -7.29
C GLN A 9 2.83 -8.00 -8.10
N ASP A 10 3.25 -8.89 -8.98
CA ASP A 10 2.36 -9.82 -9.67
C ASP A 10 2.04 -11.06 -8.80
N ILE A 11 1.26 -12.00 -9.36
CA ILE A 11 0.86 -13.23 -8.64
C ILE A 11 2.03 -14.18 -8.35
N LYS A 12 3.20 -13.99 -8.99
CA LYS A 12 4.41 -14.78 -8.80
C LYS A 12 5.36 -14.12 -7.80
N GLY A 13 5.03 -12.94 -7.28
CA GLY A 13 5.86 -12.16 -6.38
C GLY A 13 6.93 -11.32 -7.10
N GLU A 14 6.86 -11.22 -8.43
CA GLU A 14 7.78 -10.38 -9.20
C GLU A 14 7.37 -8.91 -9.07
N VAL A 15 8.32 -8.03 -8.77
CA VAL A 15 8.09 -6.58 -8.71
C VAL A 15 7.98 -6.05 -10.14
N ILE A 16 6.81 -5.51 -10.48
CA ILE A 16 6.53 -4.99 -11.83
C ILE A 16 6.49 -3.46 -11.87
N GLU A 17 6.28 -2.81 -10.72
CA GLU A 17 6.29 -1.35 -10.62
C GLU A 17 6.87 -0.93 -9.26
N GLU A 18 7.68 0.12 -9.28
CA GLU A 18 8.23 0.74 -8.08
C GLU A 18 7.92 2.23 -8.06
N GLY A 19 7.50 2.73 -6.90
CA GLY A 19 7.12 4.11 -6.70
C GLY A 19 7.60 4.64 -5.36
N LYS A 20 7.47 5.96 -5.19
CA LYS A 20 7.68 6.63 -3.90
C LYS A 20 6.49 7.51 -3.62
N ILE A 21 5.94 7.37 -2.42
CA ILE A 21 4.81 8.13 -1.94
C ILE A 21 5.28 8.93 -0.72
N GLU A 22 5.11 10.24 -0.78
CA GLU A 22 5.36 11.12 0.36
C GLU A 22 4.06 11.36 1.12
N LEU A 23 4.02 10.85 2.36
CA LEU A 23 2.89 11.00 3.27
C LEU A 23 3.24 12.02 4.36
N ALA A 24 2.45 13.09 4.43
CA ALA A 24 2.40 13.92 5.62
C ALA A 24 1.72 13.17 6.77
N ASN A 25 1.93 13.61 8.02
CA ASN A 25 1.38 12.93 9.19
C ASN A 25 -0.16 12.94 9.22
N SER A 26 -0.78 13.86 8.49
CA SER A 26 -2.23 13.99 8.36
C SER A 26 -2.77 13.36 7.08
N ASP A 27 -1.92 12.91 6.17
CA ASP A 27 -2.36 12.26 4.93
C ASP A 27 -2.90 10.86 5.21
N MET A 28 -3.92 10.46 4.45
CA MET A 28 -4.46 9.11 4.48
C MET A 28 -4.08 8.35 3.21
N LEU A 29 -3.55 7.15 3.40
CA LEU A 29 -3.33 6.20 2.32
C LEU A 29 -4.59 5.34 2.14
N VAL A 30 -5.17 5.35 0.95
CA VAL A 30 -6.36 4.58 0.60
C VAL A 30 -5.99 3.53 -0.42
N LEU A 31 -6.28 2.26 -0.09
CA LEU A 31 -6.10 1.11 -0.96
C LEU A 31 -7.47 0.70 -1.49
N GLN A 32 -7.67 0.77 -2.81
CA GLN A 32 -8.91 0.35 -3.47
C GLN A 32 -8.67 -0.98 -4.16
N ALA A 33 -9.39 -2.00 -3.70
CA ALA A 33 -9.31 -3.34 -4.26
C ALA A 33 -10.49 -3.62 -5.20
N PRO A 34 -10.31 -4.51 -6.20
CA PRO A 34 -11.39 -4.92 -7.08
C PRO A 34 -12.45 -5.69 -6.30
N LYS A 35 -13.72 -5.58 -6.72
CA LYS A 35 -14.87 -6.22 -6.06
C LYS A 35 -14.77 -7.75 -5.99
N GLU A 36 -13.99 -8.34 -6.89
CA GLU A 36 -13.79 -9.78 -7.01
C GLU A 36 -12.78 -10.33 -5.99
N MET A 37 -12.05 -9.46 -5.28
CA MET A 37 -11.08 -9.87 -4.27
C MET A 37 -11.77 -10.36 -3.00
N SER A 38 -11.29 -11.49 -2.45
CA SER A 38 -11.87 -12.06 -1.24
C SER A 38 -11.58 -11.20 0.00
N THR A 39 -12.49 -11.20 0.98
CA THR A 39 -12.29 -10.51 2.28
C THR A 39 -10.98 -10.91 2.97
N LYS A 40 -10.53 -12.16 2.80
CA LYS A 40 -9.27 -12.65 3.36
C LYS A 40 -8.05 -11.96 2.73
N GLN A 41 -8.06 -11.81 1.40
CA GLN A 41 -7.01 -11.08 0.69
C GLN A 41 -7.01 -9.59 1.05
N LEU A 42 -8.19 -8.97 1.12
CA LEU A 42 -8.35 -7.58 1.55
C LEU A 42 -7.75 -7.33 2.93
N ARG A 43 -8.06 -8.22 3.89
CA ARG A 43 -7.52 -8.13 5.25
C ARG A 43 -5.99 -8.30 5.26
N HIS A 44 -5.47 -9.24 4.49
CA HIS A 44 -4.03 -9.46 4.41
C HIS A 44 -3.28 -8.23 3.87
N ILE A 45 -3.79 -7.61 2.81
CA ILE A 45 -3.21 -6.39 2.23
C ILE A 45 -3.30 -5.22 3.22
N TYR A 46 -4.44 -5.09 3.91
CA TYR A 46 -4.60 -4.09 4.95
C TYR A 46 -3.59 -4.28 6.10
N ASP A 47 -3.41 -5.51 6.58
CA ASP A 47 -2.47 -5.80 7.67
C ASP A 47 -1.02 -5.52 7.25
N LEU A 48 -0.65 -5.87 6.02
CA LEU A 48 0.66 -5.54 5.45
C LEU A 48 0.86 -4.02 5.36
N ALA A 49 -0.12 -3.29 4.82
CA ALA A 49 -0.04 -1.85 4.67
C ALA A 49 0.03 -1.14 6.01
N LYS A 50 -0.77 -1.58 6.98
CA LYS A 50 -0.76 -1.07 8.34
C LYS A 50 0.60 -1.32 8.99
N ALA A 51 1.15 -2.53 8.89
CA ALA A 51 2.46 -2.86 9.44
C ALA A 51 3.59 -2.00 8.84
N THR A 52 3.57 -1.74 7.53
CA THR A 52 4.52 -0.82 6.89
C THR A 52 4.33 0.63 7.35
N LEU A 53 3.10 1.10 7.49
CA LEU A 53 2.86 2.49 7.88
C LEU A 53 3.20 2.75 9.35
N GLU A 54 2.90 1.80 10.25
CA GLU A 54 3.14 1.91 11.69
C GLU A 54 4.59 1.60 12.08
N SER A 55 5.29 0.73 11.36
CA SER A 55 6.69 0.44 11.67
C SER A 55 7.62 1.58 11.20
N PRO A 56 8.50 2.08 12.07
CA PRO A 56 9.51 3.07 11.68
C PRO A 56 10.63 2.46 10.80
N GLU A 57 10.80 1.13 10.83
CA GLU A 57 11.85 0.42 10.08
C GLU A 57 11.37 -0.07 8.71
N ASN A 58 10.06 -0.33 8.55
CA ASN A 58 9.49 -0.73 7.27
C ASN A 58 8.96 0.48 6.51
N ASN A 59 9.61 0.82 5.42
CA ASN A 59 9.16 1.88 4.52
C ASN A 59 8.72 1.35 3.16
N VAL A 60 8.70 0.02 2.97
CA VAL A 60 8.31 -0.61 1.71
C VAL A 60 6.91 -1.19 1.86
N LEU A 61 5.99 -0.69 1.04
CA LEU A 61 4.63 -1.18 0.91
C LEU A 61 4.55 -2.08 -0.32
N ILE A 62 4.28 -3.36 -0.10
CA ILE A 62 4.11 -4.33 -1.18
C ILE A 62 2.60 -4.52 -1.41
N VAL A 63 2.14 -4.23 -2.62
CA VAL A 63 0.73 -4.44 -3.01
C VAL A 63 0.64 -5.30 -4.27
N PRO A 64 -0.45 -6.08 -4.43
CA PRO A 64 -0.77 -6.70 -5.70
C PRO A 64 -1.07 -5.64 -6.77
N LYS A 65 -0.73 -5.94 -8.03
CA LYS A 65 -1.01 -5.09 -9.21
C LYS A 65 -2.46 -4.68 -9.42
N ASP A 66 -3.39 -5.43 -8.83
CA ASP A 66 -4.81 -5.18 -8.99
C ASP A 66 -5.33 -4.15 -7.96
N ILE A 67 -4.47 -3.69 -7.03
CA ILE A 67 -4.82 -2.68 -6.02
C ILE A 67 -4.46 -1.29 -6.53
N GLU A 68 -5.45 -0.40 -6.53
CA GLU A 68 -5.22 1.01 -6.79
C GLU A 68 -4.89 1.75 -5.48
N ILE A 69 -3.89 2.63 -5.52
CA ILE A 69 -3.45 3.42 -4.36
C ILE A 69 -3.74 4.89 -4.57
N LYS A 70 -4.39 5.50 -3.58
CA LYS A 70 -4.71 6.93 -3.56
C LYS A 70 -4.21 7.55 -2.25
N VAL A 71 -3.63 8.74 -2.34
CA VAL A 71 -3.30 9.55 -1.18
C VAL A 71 -4.36 10.64 -1.05
N LEU A 72 -5.08 10.64 0.07
CA LEU A 72 -5.98 11.72 0.43
C LEU A 72 -5.23 12.68 1.36
N LYS A 73 -4.95 13.88 0.85
CA LYS A 73 -4.38 14.96 1.65
C LYS A 73 -5.41 15.43 2.67
N ALA A 74 -5.04 15.53 3.94
CA ALA A 74 -5.88 16.18 4.93
C ALA A 74 -6.02 17.67 4.58
N LYS A 75 -7.24 18.20 4.76
CA LYS A 75 -7.53 19.63 4.62
C LYS A 75 -6.94 20.44 5.76
#